data_AF-A0A2W6NNT4-F1
#
_entry.id   AF-A0A2W6NNT4-F1
#
_cell.length_a   1.000
_cell.length_b   1.000
_cell.length_c   1.000
_cell.angle_alpha   90.00
_cell.angle_beta   90.00
_cell.angle_gamma   90.00
#
_symmetry.space_group_name_H-M   'P 1'
#
loop_
_entity.id
_entity.type
_entity.pdbx_description
1 polymer ?
#
loop_
_entity_poly.entity_id
_entity_poly.type
_entity_poly.pdbx_seq_one_letter_code
_entity_poly.pdbx_strand_id
1 'polypeptide(L)'
;MIIMPIKVSNVIPKMTSNTAPSGIVSASSIYSSAYDAWYAFNQTNDQGWASNGTSTSQWLCYKFANPVAISQYTLTSRNSGTSSDLLQTPKNWRFEASNDGSNWIKIDERDNITNWGVAEKRVFTFYNNIKFLYYRIYCVSNNGSTTAFAINELEMMEYDYLSKILLSSGDKYSLKDSTVIKMETDSEKNFLNHGADLITNFNGYATKQKDVKNTSALLGSGKTFEHTIDMSKRRTDKIKLG
;
A
#
# COMPACT_ATOMS: atom_id res chain seq x y z
N MET A 1 -0.90 -0.15 15.15
CA MET A 1 -1.10 -1.52 14.64
C MET A 1 -0.59 -1.55 13.20
N ILE A 2 0.41 -2.38 12.93
CA ILE A 2 1.01 -2.52 11.59
C ILE A 2 0.00 -3.30 10.75
N ILE A 3 -0.62 -2.63 9.78
CA ILE A 3 -1.52 -3.27 8.81
C ILE A 3 -0.62 -4.03 7.84
N MET A 4 -0.65 -5.36 7.91
CA MET A 4 -0.04 -6.19 6.87
C MET A 4 -1.07 -6.47 5.76
N PRO A 5 -0.66 -6.43 4.48
CA PRO A 5 -1.50 -6.60 3.30
C PRO A 5 -1.82 -8.06 3.02
N ILE A 6 -2.86 -8.28 2.22
CA ILE A 6 -3.18 -9.58 1.64
C ILE A 6 -3.31 -9.42 0.11
N LYS A 7 -2.16 -9.33 -0.56
CA LYS A 7 -1.74 -10.23 -1.64
C LYS A 7 -0.22 -10.03 -1.83
N VAL A 8 0.53 -11.12 -1.76
CA VAL A 8 2.01 -11.12 -1.69
C VAL A 8 2.63 -12.10 -2.69
N SER A 9 1.96 -12.29 -3.83
CA SER A 9 2.43 -13.17 -4.90
C SER A 9 3.02 -12.35 -6.03
N ASN A 10 4.13 -12.82 -6.61
CA ASN A 10 4.68 -12.28 -7.84
C ASN A 10 3.59 -12.22 -8.94
N VAL A 11 3.39 -11.05 -9.54
CA VAL A 11 2.40 -10.84 -10.62
C VAL A 11 3.00 -11.00 -12.01
N ILE A 12 4.32 -11.21 -12.10
CA ILE A 12 5.00 -11.60 -13.33
C ILE A 12 4.90 -13.12 -13.48
N PRO A 13 4.35 -13.64 -14.61
CA PRO A 13 4.32 -15.07 -14.84
C PRO A 13 5.74 -15.63 -15.01
N LYS A 14 5.90 -16.94 -14.83
CA LYS A 14 7.17 -17.62 -15.11
C LYS A 14 7.53 -17.47 -16.59
N MET A 15 8.51 -16.62 -16.90
CA MET A 15 8.91 -16.34 -18.28
C MET A 15 9.72 -17.49 -18.88
N THR A 16 9.53 -17.74 -20.18
CA THR A 16 10.30 -18.71 -20.97
C THR A 16 10.98 -18.09 -22.19
N SER A 17 10.69 -16.81 -22.45
CA SER A 17 11.37 -15.95 -23.43
C SER A 17 11.11 -14.49 -23.07
N ASN A 18 11.67 -13.55 -23.84
CA ASN A 18 11.38 -12.12 -23.66
C ASN A 18 9.91 -11.73 -23.90
N THR A 19 9.05 -12.61 -24.42
CA THR A 19 7.64 -12.28 -24.72
C THR A 19 6.63 -13.34 -24.28
N ALA A 20 7.07 -14.43 -23.65
CA ALA A 20 6.21 -15.55 -23.27
C ALA A 20 6.33 -15.88 -21.78
N PRO A 21 5.23 -16.22 -21.09
CA PRO A 21 3.88 -16.47 -21.63
C PRO A 21 3.00 -15.21 -21.78
N SER A 22 3.38 -14.09 -21.16
CA SER A 22 2.69 -12.80 -21.30
C SER A 22 3.63 -11.67 -20.90
N GLY A 23 3.35 -10.45 -21.34
CA GLY A 23 4.21 -9.30 -21.13
C GLY A 23 5.44 -9.28 -22.03
N ILE A 24 6.30 -8.27 -21.84
CA ILE A 24 7.54 -8.10 -22.60
C ILE A 24 8.67 -7.79 -21.63
N VAL A 25 9.73 -8.59 -21.67
CA VAL A 25 10.99 -8.32 -20.98
C VAL A 25 11.94 -7.62 -21.93
N SER A 26 12.63 -6.60 -21.43
CA SER A 26 13.72 -5.95 -22.16
C SER A 26 14.79 -5.49 -21.18
N ALA A 27 16.00 -5.30 -21.69
CA ALA A 27 17.10 -4.71 -20.93
C ALA A 27 17.86 -3.72 -21.79
N SER A 28 18.61 -2.83 -21.16
CA SER A 28 19.55 -1.92 -21.83
C SER A 28 20.59 -2.65 -22.66
N SER A 29 21.06 -3.79 -22.16
CA SER A 29 22.02 -4.67 -22.82
C SER A 29 21.99 -6.06 -22.18
N ILE A 30 22.58 -7.04 -22.87
CA ILE A 30 22.77 -8.39 -22.36
C ILE A 30 24.23 -8.81 -22.58
N TYR A 31 24.86 -9.46 -21.60
CA TYR A 31 26.23 -9.95 -21.71
C TYR A 31 26.36 -10.98 -22.84
N SER A 32 25.43 -11.93 -22.90
CA SER A 32 25.28 -12.91 -23.97
C SER A 32 23.87 -13.51 -23.92
N SER A 33 23.52 -14.36 -24.89
CA SER A 33 22.23 -15.07 -24.89
C SER A 33 22.03 -16.00 -23.69
N ALA A 34 23.10 -16.38 -22.97
CA ALA A 34 23.01 -17.17 -21.74
C ALA A 34 22.58 -16.33 -20.51
N TYR A 35 22.54 -15.00 -20.66
CA TYR A 35 22.18 -14.02 -19.63
C TYR A 35 21.13 -13.03 -20.14
N ASP A 36 20.27 -13.51 -21.05
CA ASP A 36 19.16 -12.75 -21.60
C ASP A 36 18.21 -12.22 -20.49
N ALA A 37 17.51 -11.14 -20.80
CA ALA A 37 16.74 -10.37 -19.83
C ALA A 37 15.64 -11.19 -19.13
N TRP A 38 14.96 -12.07 -19.87
CA TRP A 38 13.89 -12.91 -19.33
C TRP A 38 14.34 -13.93 -18.28
N TYR A 39 15.64 -14.25 -18.20
CA TYR A 39 16.13 -15.14 -17.15
C TYR A 39 15.92 -14.58 -15.75
N ALA A 40 15.91 -13.26 -15.59
CA ALA A 40 15.58 -12.63 -14.31
C ALA A 40 14.09 -12.71 -13.92
N PHE A 41 13.25 -13.30 -14.77
CA PHE A 41 11.81 -13.45 -14.55
C PHE A 41 11.35 -14.90 -14.76
N ASN A 42 12.29 -15.84 -14.83
CA ASN A 42 12.00 -17.24 -15.11
C ASN A 42 11.67 -18.04 -13.84
N GLN A 43 11.63 -17.39 -12.68
CA GLN A 43 11.33 -17.99 -11.38
C GLN A 43 12.27 -19.16 -11.05
N THR A 44 13.56 -19.00 -11.30
CA THR A 44 14.61 -19.96 -10.97
C THR A 44 15.78 -19.28 -10.29
N ASN A 45 16.50 -20.02 -9.45
CA ASN A 45 17.66 -19.47 -8.76
C ASN A 45 18.98 -19.69 -9.51
N ASP A 46 18.98 -20.31 -10.70
CA ASP A 46 20.23 -20.75 -11.36
C ASP A 46 20.59 -19.94 -12.59
N GLN A 47 19.67 -19.09 -13.06
CA GLN A 47 19.85 -18.22 -14.21
C GLN A 47 19.42 -16.81 -13.85
N GLY A 48 19.95 -15.82 -14.58
CA GLY A 48 19.64 -14.43 -14.34
C GLY A 48 20.09 -13.55 -15.50
N TRP A 49 19.63 -12.31 -15.46
CA TRP A 49 20.10 -11.30 -16.40
C TRP A 49 21.48 -10.77 -15.99
N ALA A 50 22.33 -10.52 -16.98
CA ALA A 50 23.57 -9.76 -16.81
C ALA A 50 23.74 -8.75 -17.95
N SER A 51 24.15 -7.53 -17.63
CA SER A 51 24.42 -6.48 -18.62
C SER A 51 25.75 -6.69 -19.33
N ASN A 52 25.90 -6.10 -20.52
CA ASN A 52 27.17 -6.00 -21.21
C ASN A 52 27.97 -4.78 -20.70
N GLY A 53 28.73 -4.97 -19.62
CA GLY A 53 29.51 -3.91 -19.00
C GLY A 53 28.78 -3.20 -17.86
N THR A 54 29.44 -2.15 -17.31
CA THR A 54 29.03 -1.45 -16.08
C THR A 54 28.73 0.02 -16.27
N SER A 55 28.48 0.46 -17.51
CA SER A 55 28.11 1.85 -17.79
C SER A 55 26.90 2.28 -16.96
N THR A 56 26.92 3.51 -16.44
CA THR A 56 25.72 4.12 -15.88
C THR A 56 24.70 4.23 -17.02
N SER A 57 23.48 3.68 -16.83
CA SER A 57 22.39 3.45 -17.82
C SER A 57 21.98 1.98 -18.02
N GLN A 58 22.52 1.04 -17.25
CA GLN A 58 22.01 -0.33 -17.31
C GLN A 58 20.65 -0.45 -16.61
N TRP A 59 19.68 -1.09 -17.26
CA TRP A 59 18.34 -1.30 -16.74
C TRP A 59 17.75 -2.63 -17.19
N LEU A 60 16.85 -3.16 -16.36
CA LEU A 60 16.04 -4.35 -16.64
C LEU A 60 14.57 -3.98 -16.49
N CYS A 61 13.78 -4.23 -17.52
CA CYS A 61 12.40 -3.76 -17.66
C CYS A 61 11.44 -4.92 -17.92
N TYR A 62 10.27 -4.84 -17.28
CA TYR A 62 9.11 -5.64 -17.60
C TYR A 62 7.94 -4.74 -18.02
N LYS A 63 7.30 -5.06 -19.15
CA LYS A 63 6.06 -4.45 -19.60
C LYS A 63 4.90 -5.43 -19.40
N PHE A 64 3.92 -5.04 -18.60
CA PHE A 64 2.70 -5.80 -18.40
C PHE A 64 1.74 -5.70 -19.61
N ALA A 65 0.91 -6.72 -19.79
CA ALA A 65 -0.15 -6.70 -20.80
C ALA A 65 -1.27 -5.70 -20.47
N ASN A 66 -1.52 -5.47 -19.19
CA ASN A 66 -2.46 -4.46 -18.67
C ASN A 66 -1.77 -3.64 -17.58
N PRO A 67 -2.16 -2.37 -17.33
CA PRO A 67 -1.57 -1.59 -16.25
C PRO A 67 -1.79 -2.23 -14.87
N VAL A 68 -0.72 -2.31 -14.07
CA VAL A 68 -0.69 -2.93 -12.73
C VAL A 68 -0.18 -1.91 -11.72
N ALA A 69 -0.63 -1.93 -10.45
CA ALA A 69 -0.11 -1.05 -9.39
C ALA A 69 0.90 -1.79 -8.51
N ILE A 70 2.18 -1.71 -8.86
CA ILE A 70 3.24 -2.37 -8.09
C ILE A 70 3.64 -1.51 -6.91
N SER A 71 3.77 -2.12 -5.73
CA SER A 71 4.17 -1.47 -4.47
C SER A 71 5.23 -2.26 -3.71
N GLN A 72 5.64 -3.40 -4.26
CA GLN A 72 6.71 -4.23 -3.74
C GLN A 72 7.46 -4.86 -4.91
N TYR A 73 8.78 -4.95 -4.78
CA TYR A 73 9.60 -5.78 -5.65
C TYR A 73 10.63 -6.54 -4.83
N THR A 74 11.19 -7.59 -5.41
CA THR A 74 12.32 -8.30 -4.84
C THR A 74 13.51 -8.23 -5.79
N LEU A 75 14.72 -8.30 -5.23
CA LEU A 75 15.92 -8.55 -5.99
C LEU A 75 16.63 -9.74 -5.38
N THR A 76 16.99 -10.70 -6.23
CA THR A 76 17.82 -11.83 -5.86
C THR A 76 19.20 -11.68 -6.49
N SER A 77 20.24 -11.78 -5.66
CA SER A 77 21.63 -11.80 -6.11
C SER A 77 21.97 -13.14 -6.81
N ARG A 78 23.07 -13.19 -7.57
CA ARG A 78 23.45 -14.40 -8.32
C ARG A 78 23.67 -15.60 -7.39
N ASN A 79 23.24 -16.78 -7.86
CA ASN A 79 23.55 -18.06 -7.24
C ASN A 79 24.92 -18.62 -7.71
N SER A 80 25.95 -17.78 -7.67
CA SER A 80 27.30 -18.17 -7.99
C SER A 80 28.16 -18.00 -6.75
N GLY A 81 28.87 -19.05 -6.35
CA GLY A 81 29.66 -19.07 -5.12
C GLY A 81 30.92 -18.17 -5.13
N THR A 82 31.17 -17.38 -6.19
CA THR A 82 32.29 -16.46 -6.22
C THR A 82 31.90 -15.11 -5.64
N SER A 83 32.77 -14.56 -4.78
CA SER A 83 32.56 -13.22 -4.21
C SER A 83 32.52 -12.12 -5.29
N SER A 84 33.22 -12.31 -6.41
CA SER A 84 33.24 -11.37 -7.54
C SER A 84 31.90 -11.22 -8.25
N ASP A 85 31.14 -12.31 -8.38
CA ASP A 85 29.83 -12.26 -9.03
C ASP A 85 28.81 -11.50 -8.17
N LEU A 86 28.91 -11.59 -6.84
CA LEU A 86 28.04 -10.85 -5.92
C LEU A 86 28.25 -9.33 -6.05
N LEU A 87 29.45 -8.89 -6.44
CA LEU A 87 29.74 -7.47 -6.70
C LEU A 87 28.98 -6.90 -7.91
N GLN A 88 28.43 -7.76 -8.78
CA GLN A 88 27.61 -7.35 -9.92
C GLN A 88 26.18 -6.95 -9.51
N THR A 89 25.72 -7.36 -8.33
CA THR A 89 24.38 -7.02 -7.84
C THR A 89 24.26 -5.50 -7.64
N PRO A 90 23.15 -4.85 -8.07
CA PRO A 90 22.95 -3.42 -7.87
C PRO A 90 23.16 -2.99 -6.41
N LYS A 91 23.83 -1.85 -6.23
CA LYS A 91 24.08 -1.20 -4.94
C LYS A 91 23.16 0.01 -4.75
N ASN A 92 23.09 0.83 -5.80
CA ASN A 92 22.19 1.98 -5.88
C ASN A 92 21.34 1.84 -7.15
N TRP A 93 20.03 2.03 -7.02
CA TRP A 93 19.12 1.99 -8.16
C TRP A 93 17.87 2.82 -7.93
N ARG A 94 17.19 3.11 -9.04
CA ARG A 94 15.84 3.66 -9.05
C ARG A 94 14.90 2.57 -9.53
N PHE A 95 13.78 2.39 -8.84
CA PHE A 95 12.65 1.66 -9.40
C PHE A 95 11.77 2.67 -10.11
N GLU A 96 11.55 2.48 -11.40
CA GLU A 96 10.89 3.44 -12.25
C GLU A 96 9.70 2.82 -12.96
N ALA A 97 8.67 3.63 -13.19
CA ALA A 97 7.49 3.23 -13.93
C ALA A 97 7.17 4.19 -15.07
N SER A 98 6.47 3.67 -16.09
CA SER A 98 6.09 4.43 -17.27
C SER A 98 4.80 3.87 -17.89
N ASN A 99 4.09 4.70 -18.65
CA ASN A 99 2.97 4.29 -19.49
C ASN A 99 3.31 4.26 -20.98
N ASP A 100 4.41 4.87 -21.40
CA ASP A 100 4.82 4.99 -22.81
C ASP A 100 6.19 4.35 -23.11
N GLY A 101 6.90 3.88 -22.09
CA GLY A 101 8.23 3.28 -22.20
C GLY A 101 9.36 4.28 -22.45
N SER A 102 9.05 5.59 -22.55
CA SER A 102 10.01 6.65 -22.89
C SER A 102 10.16 7.67 -21.77
N ASN A 103 9.05 8.06 -21.13
CA ASN A 103 9.01 8.95 -19.98
C ASN A 103 8.88 8.13 -18.70
N TRP A 104 9.90 8.19 -17.85
CA TRP A 104 10.02 7.36 -16.66
C TRP A 104 9.90 8.20 -15.40
N ILE A 105 9.07 7.73 -14.46
CA ILE A 105 8.89 8.33 -13.15
C ILE A 105 9.57 7.43 -12.12
N LYS A 106 10.41 8.01 -11.27
CA LYS A 106 10.98 7.32 -10.11
C LYS A 106 9.88 7.11 -9.06
N ILE A 107 9.60 5.85 -8.76
CA ILE A 107 8.57 5.44 -7.77
C ILE A 107 9.19 4.80 -6.51
N ASP A 108 10.45 4.39 -6.58
CA ASP A 108 11.27 4.04 -5.41
C ASP A 108 12.75 4.34 -5.70
N GLU A 109 13.55 4.49 -4.65
CA GLU A 109 14.99 4.70 -4.72
C GLU A 109 15.68 3.98 -3.57
N ARG A 110 16.77 3.26 -3.88
CA ARG A 110 17.58 2.57 -2.88
C ARG A 110 19.04 2.90 -3.10
N ASP A 111 19.73 3.13 -2.00
CA ASP A 111 21.16 3.45 -1.96
C ASP A 111 21.89 2.59 -0.94
N ASN A 112 23.16 2.33 -1.22
CA ASN A 112 24.08 1.59 -0.36
C ASN A 112 23.58 0.21 0.07
N ILE A 113 22.88 -0.50 -0.82
CA ILE A 113 22.50 -1.89 -0.58
C ILE A 113 23.68 -2.80 -0.94
N THR A 114 24.42 -3.20 0.09
CA THR A 114 25.67 -3.97 -0.02
C THR A 114 25.58 -5.33 0.67
N ASN A 115 26.70 -6.06 0.72
CA ASN A 115 26.86 -7.30 1.47
C ASN A 115 25.84 -8.38 1.10
N TRP A 116 25.64 -8.59 -0.20
CA TRP A 116 24.76 -9.65 -0.71
C TRP A 116 25.36 -11.02 -0.41
N GLY A 117 24.55 -11.94 0.10
CA GLY A 117 24.86 -13.37 0.18
C GLY A 117 24.55 -14.09 -1.13
N VAL A 118 25.00 -15.33 -1.30
CA VAL A 118 24.70 -16.14 -2.50
C VAL A 118 23.19 -16.43 -2.58
N ALA A 119 22.59 -16.18 -3.75
CA ALA A 119 21.15 -16.34 -3.97
C ALA A 119 20.27 -15.63 -2.92
N GLU A 120 20.79 -14.58 -2.28
CA GLU A 120 20.04 -13.82 -1.28
C GLU A 120 18.95 -13.01 -1.97
N LYS A 121 17.70 -13.26 -1.58
CA LYS A 121 16.53 -12.48 -1.97
C LYS A 121 16.27 -11.39 -0.94
N ARG A 122 16.18 -10.13 -1.38
CA ARG A 122 15.75 -8.99 -0.56
C ARG A 122 14.44 -8.42 -1.07
N VAL A 123 13.61 -7.97 -0.14
CA VAL A 123 12.27 -7.41 -0.39
C VAL A 123 12.30 -5.91 -0.17
N PHE A 124 11.73 -5.16 -1.10
CA PHE A 124 11.64 -3.71 -1.04
C PHE A 124 10.18 -3.29 -1.20
N THR A 125 9.67 -2.53 -0.23
CA THR A 125 8.30 -2.03 -0.20
C THR A 125 8.27 -0.51 -0.29
N PHE A 126 7.28 0.00 -1.00
CA PHE A 126 7.06 1.44 -1.18
C PHE A 126 5.55 1.69 -1.39
N TYR A 127 5.13 2.94 -1.30
CA TYR A 127 3.74 3.30 -1.55
C TYR A 127 3.54 3.62 -3.03
N ASN A 128 2.62 2.91 -3.68
CA ASN A 128 2.14 3.26 -5.01
C ASN A 128 0.74 2.68 -5.22
N ASN A 129 -0.20 3.55 -5.58
CA ASN A 129 -1.57 3.18 -5.95
C ASN A 129 -1.88 3.53 -7.42
N ILE A 130 -0.88 3.99 -8.18
CA ILE A 130 -1.00 4.32 -9.60
C ILE A 130 -0.61 3.10 -10.42
N LYS A 131 -1.45 2.77 -11.41
CA LYS A 131 -1.21 1.66 -12.33
C LYS A 131 -0.34 2.11 -13.51
N PHE A 132 0.67 1.32 -13.85
CA PHE A 132 1.57 1.56 -14.97
C PHE A 132 1.73 0.31 -15.84
N LEU A 133 2.09 0.51 -17.11
CA LEU A 133 2.39 -0.58 -18.04
C LEU A 133 3.83 -1.09 -17.90
N TYR A 134 4.79 -0.19 -17.69
CA TYR A 134 6.20 -0.49 -17.69
C TYR A 134 6.78 -0.28 -16.30
N TYR A 135 7.64 -1.20 -15.89
CA TYR A 135 8.41 -1.11 -14.66
C TYR A 135 9.85 -1.53 -14.95
N ARG A 136 10.82 -0.77 -14.45
CA ARG A 136 12.24 -1.12 -14.57
C ARG A 136 13.02 -0.84 -13.31
N ILE A 137 14.05 -1.65 -13.10
CA ILE A 137 15.17 -1.32 -12.21
C ILE A 137 16.21 -0.60 -13.05
N TYR A 138 16.45 0.68 -12.76
CA TYR A 138 17.51 1.46 -13.36
C TYR A 138 18.72 1.46 -12.43
N CYS A 139 19.79 0.76 -12.84
CA CYS A 139 20.97 0.56 -12.03
C CYS A 139 21.89 1.79 -12.10
N VAL A 140 22.17 2.39 -10.94
CA VAL A 140 23.04 3.57 -10.83
C VAL A 140 24.48 3.16 -10.54
N SER A 141 24.67 2.21 -9.62
CA SER A 141 25.98 1.60 -9.34
C SER A 141 25.83 0.18 -8.80
N ASN A 142 26.86 -0.65 -8.96
CA ASN A 142 26.93 -1.99 -8.39
C ASN A 142 27.87 -2.00 -7.17
N ASN A 143 28.14 -3.19 -6.64
CA ASN A 143 28.97 -3.41 -5.46
C ASN A 143 30.48 -3.46 -5.77
N GLY A 144 30.93 -2.87 -6.88
CA GLY A 144 32.35 -2.74 -7.23
C GLY A 144 32.81 -3.66 -8.37
N SER A 145 31.89 -4.37 -9.03
CA SER A 145 32.24 -5.12 -10.24
C SER A 145 32.54 -4.18 -11.40
N THR A 146 33.51 -4.55 -12.23
CA THR A 146 33.88 -3.86 -13.47
C THR A 146 33.35 -4.53 -14.73
N THR A 147 32.66 -5.68 -14.59
CA THR A 147 32.27 -6.52 -15.75
C THR A 147 30.80 -6.42 -16.12
N ALA A 148 29.90 -6.36 -15.14
CA ALA A 148 28.46 -6.32 -15.39
C ALA A 148 27.66 -5.82 -14.18
N PHE A 149 26.40 -5.49 -14.43
CA PHE A 149 25.31 -5.60 -13.48
C PHE A 149 24.65 -6.97 -13.65
N ALA A 150 24.20 -7.57 -12.56
CA ALA A 150 23.47 -8.82 -12.64
C ALA A 150 22.34 -8.89 -11.61
N ILE A 151 21.23 -9.49 -12.03
CA ILE A 151 20.06 -9.74 -11.20
C ILE A 151 19.63 -11.17 -11.50
N ASN A 152 19.61 -12.01 -10.47
CA ASN A 152 19.19 -13.40 -10.63
C ASN A 152 17.68 -13.49 -10.83
N GLU A 153 16.91 -12.82 -9.99
CA GLU A 153 15.45 -12.79 -10.10
C GLU A 153 14.93 -11.42 -9.67
N LEU A 154 13.96 -10.89 -10.41
CA LEU A 154 13.21 -9.69 -10.12
C LEU A 154 11.72 -10.03 -10.11
N GLU A 155 11.11 -10.00 -8.92
CA GLU A 155 9.68 -10.20 -8.74
C GLU A 155 9.00 -8.87 -8.47
N MET A 156 7.74 -8.75 -8.87
CA MET A 156 6.92 -7.57 -8.59
C MET A 156 5.59 -8.01 -7.99
N MET A 157 5.09 -7.28 -7.01
CA MET A 157 3.82 -7.58 -6.35
C MET A 157 2.96 -6.33 -6.24
N GLU A 158 1.65 -6.51 -6.42
CA GLU A 158 0.65 -5.53 -6.02
C GLU A 158 0.42 -5.62 -4.51
N TYR A 159 0.34 -4.49 -3.82
CA TYR A 159 -0.40 -4.45 -2.55
C TYR A 159 -1.88 -4.37 -2.87
N ASP A 160 -2.67 -5.26 -2.29
CA ASP A 160 -4.08 -4.96 -2.08
C ASP A 160 -4.21 -4.17 -0.77
N TYR A 161 -4.46 -2.87 -0.88
CA TYR A 161 -4.86 -2.03 0.25
C TYR A 161 -6.34 -2.29 0.58
N LEU A 162 -6.73 -3.54 0.83
CA LEU A 162 -7.96 -3.84 1.55
C LEU A 162 -7.75 -3.50 3.02
N SER A 163 -7.71 -2.21 3.33
CA SER A 163 -7.89 -1.73 4.69
C SER A 163 -9.37 -1.92 5.05
N LYS A 164 -9.77 -3.17 5.34
CA LYS A 164 -10.89 -3.40 6.25
C LYS A 164 -10.43 -2.85 7.60
N ILE A 165 -10.83 -1.60 7.85
CA ILE A 165 -10.75 -1.00 9.16
C ILE A 165 -11.52 -1.92 10.12
N LEU A 166 -10.82 -2.74 10.90
CA LEU A 166 -11.38 -3.38 12.09
C LEU A 166 -11.30 -2.36 13.22
N LEU A 167 -12.37 -1.58 13.42
CA LEU A 167 -12.55 -0.79 14.64
C LEU A 167 -13.08 -1.73 15.74
N SER A 168 -12.19 -2.47 16.39
CA SER A 168 -12.52 -3.04 17.71
C SER A 168 -11.27 -3.30 18.56
N SER A 169 -10.69 -2.24 19.11
CA SER A 169 -9.81 -2.36 20.28
C SER A 169 -10.47 -1.74 21.49
N GLY A 170 -11.49 -2.39 22.07
CA GLY A 170 -12.12 -2.04 23.35
C GLY A 170 -12.87 -0.70 23.46
N ASP A 171 -12.48 0.29 22.67
CA ASP A 171 -13.05 1.61 22.54
C ASP A 171 -14.09 1.63 21.41
N LYS A 172 -15.13 2.44 21.58
CA LYS A 172 -16.25 2.57 20.65
C LYS A 172 -15.97 3.72 19.70
N TYR A 173 -15.89 3.43 18.39
CA TYR A 173 -15.61 4.44 17.36
C TYR A 173 -16.74 4.46 16.30
N SER A 174 -17.03 5.64 15.77
CA SER A 174 -17.89 5.80 14.59
C SER A 174 -17.17 6.59 13.50
N LEU A 175 -17.55 6.36 12.24
CA LEU A 175 -17.08 7.11 11.08
C LEU A 175 -18.23 7.94 10.52
N LYS A 176 -18.04 9.25 10.42
CA LYS A 176 -18.97 10.16 9.75
C LYS A 176 -18.17 11.18 8.96
N ASP A 177 -18.50 11.38 7.68
CA ASP A 177 -17.86 12.37 6.80
C ASP A 177 -16.32 12.36 6.86
N SER A 178 -15.70 11.18 6.74
CA SER A 178 -14.24 11.06 6.85
C SER A 178 -13.67 11.61 8.18
N THR A 179 -14.42 11.49 9.27
CA THR A 179 -13.98 11.83 10.62
C THR A 179 -14.15 10.61 11.52
N VAL A 180 -13.09 10.26 12.26
CA VAL A 180 -13.17 9.24 13.32
C VAL A 180 -13.65 9.93 14.59
N ILE A 181 -14.79 9.48 15.11
CA ILE A 181 -15.38 9.95 16.36
C ILE A 181 -15.17 8.87 17.41
N LYS A 182 -14.37 9.16 18.44
CA LYS A 182 -14.28 8.31 19.63
C LYS A 182 -15.47 8.60 20.54
N MET A 183 -16.22 7.56 20.89
CA MET A 183 -17.43 7.66 21.72
C MET A 183 -17.15 7.13 23.13
N GLU A 184 -17.67 7.83 24.14
CA GLU A 184 -17.61 7.37 25.54
C GLU A 184 -18.54 6.17 25.79
N THR A 185 -19.66 6.06 25.07
CA THR A 185 -20.63 4.94 25.17
C THR A 185 -21.23 4.57 23.81
N ASP A 186 -21.89 3.42 23.72
CA ASP A 186 -22.63 2.88 22.55
C ASP A 186 -24.13 3.16 22.65
N SER A 187 -24.52 4.20 23.41
CA SER A 187 -25.93 4.55 23.55
C SER A 187 -26.60 4.83 22.20
N GLU A 188 -27.89 4.52 22.10
CA GLU A 188 -28.72 4.82 20.92
C GLU A 188 -28.61 6.30 20.51
N LYS A 189 -28.51 7.21 21.49
CA LYS A 189 -28.27 8.63 21.25
C LYS A 189 -26.95 8.90 20.53
N ASN A 190 -25.88 8.21 20.88
CA ASN A 190 -24.60 8.35 20.19
C ASN A 190 -24.67 7.78 18.77
N PHE A 191 -25.39 6.67 18.58
CA PHE A 191 -25.63 6.09 17.27
C PHE A 191 -26.44 7.01 16.36
N LEU A 192 -27.53 7.62 16.85
CA LEU A 192 -28.34 8.55 16.07
C LEU A 192 -27.59 9.84 15.71
N ASN A 193 -26.70 10.32 16.59
CA ASN A 193 -25.97 11.57 16.37
C ASN A 193 -24.69 11.40 15.53
N HIS A 194 -24.01 10.25 15.68
CA HIS A 194 -22.65 10.04 15.18
C HIS A 194 -22.48 8.73 14.40
N GLY A 195 -23.48 7.85 14.37
CA GLY A 195 -23.47 6.62 13.59
C GLY A 195 -23.31 6.90 12.09
N ALA A 196 -22.86 5.87 11.36
CA ALA A 196 -22.65 5.96 9.93
C ALA A 196 -23.95 5.63 9.19
N ASP A 197 -24.40 6.52 8.30
CA ASP A 197 -25.21 6.09 7.14
C ASP A 197 -24.34 5.29 6.18
N LEU A 198 -24.93 4.54 5.25
CA LEU A 198 -24.20 3.71 4.28
C LEU A 198 -23.20 4.58 3.47
N ILE A 199 -21.91 4.53 3.83
CA ILE A 199 -20.87 5.32 3.15
C ILE A 199 -20.37 4.52 1.96
N THR A 200 -20.89 4.83 0.77
CA THR A 200 -20.54 4.11 -0.47
C THR A 200 -19.15 4.44 -1.01
N ASN A 201 -18.52 5.55 -0.56
CA ASN A 201 -17.26 6.06 -1.12
C ASN A 201 -16.31 6.66 -0.05
N PHE A 202 -15.95 5.89 0.98
CA PHE A 202 -14.97 6.33 1.97
C PHE A 202 -13.53 6.15 1.44
N ASN A 203 -12.88 7.24 0.99
CA ASN A 203 -11.53 7.20 0.39
C ASN A 203 -10.38 7.35 1.41
N GLY A 204 -10.49 6.64 2.54
CA GLY A 204 -9.32 6.12 3.26
C GLY A 204 -8.53 7.04 4.19
N TYR A 205 -8.89 8.32 4.38
CA TYR A 205 -8.27 9.13 5.43
C TYR A 205 -9.31 9.86 6.26
N ALA A 206 -9.23 9.69 7.58
CA ALA A 206 -9.81 10.65 8.49
C ALA A 206 -8.81 11.78 8.70
N THR A 207 -9.12 12.96 8.18
CA THR A 207 -8.24 14.15 8.29
C THR A 207 -8.44 14.89 9.61
N LYS A 208 -9.45 14.48 10.39
CA LYS A 208 -9.85 15.09 11.66
C LYS A 208 -10.18 13.99 12.67
N GLN A 209 -9.66 14.16 13.88
CA GLN A 209 -10.08 13.41 15.07
C GLN A 209 -10.88 14.36 15.95
N LYS A 210 -12.02 13.89 16.46
CA LYS A 210 -12.80 14.63 17.45
C LYS A 210 -13.15 13.71 18.61
N ASP A 211 -12.69 14.09 19.80
CA ASP A 211 -13.14 13.48 21.03
C ASP A 211 -14.42 14.20 21.50
N VAL A 212 -15.50 13.45 21.66
CA VAL A 212 -16.76 13.99 22.20
C VAL A 212 -16.82 13.62 23.67
N LYS A 213 -16.61 14.60 24.54
CA LYS A 213 -16.89 14.46 25.98
C LYS A 213 -18.35 14.83 26.25
N ASN A 214 -19.12 13.91 26.82
CA ASN A 214 -20.45 14.24 27.32
C ASN A 214 -20.31 14.75 28.76
N THR A 215 -20.42 16.06 28.96
CA THR A 215 -20.61 16.61 30.31
C THR A 215 -22.08 16.45 30.69
N SER A 216 -22.40 15.48 31.55
CA SER A 216 -23.67 15.48 32.26
C SER A 216 -23.59 16.47 33.42
N ALA A 217 -24.39 17.53 33.37
CA ALA A 217 -24.79 18.20 34.61
C ALA A 217 -25.83 17.28 35.28
N LEU A 218 -25.71 17.06 36.60
CA LEU A 218 -26.74 16.40 37.40
C LEU A 218 -28.08 17.11 37.17
N LEU A 219 -29.09 16.36 36.71
CA LEU A 219 -30.48 16.83 36.66
C LEU A 219 -30.95 17.06 38.10
N GLY A 220 -31.10 18.33 38.48
CA GLY A 220 -31.55 18.72 39.83
C GLY A 220 -31.22 20.14 40.29
N SER A 221 -30.43 20.94 39.56
CA SER A 221 -30.12 22.33 39.96
C SER A 221 -31.06 23.40 39.37
N GLY A 222 -32.16 22.99 38.73
CA GLY A 222 -33.17 23.92 38.22
C GLY A 222 -33.85 24.67 39.36
N LYS A 223 -33.91 26.01 39.28
CA LYS A 223 -34.67 26.85 40.22
C LYS A 223 -36.14 26.41 40.20
N THR A 224 -36.69 26.04 41.36
CA THR A 224 -38.12 25.76 41.52
C THR A 224 -38.90 27.07 41.36
N PHE A 225 -39.89 27.10 40.45
CA PHE A 225 -40.85 28.19 40.39
C PHE A 225 -42.19 27.68 40.90
N GLU A 226 -42.67 28.27 41.98
CA GLU A 226 -43.96 27.99 42.58
C GLU A 226 -44.96 29.05 42.10
N HIS A 227 -46.12 28.62 41.59
CA HIS A 227 -47.20 29.51 41.17
C HIS A 227 -48.52 29.04 41.77
N THR A 228 -49.16 29.88 42.57
CA THR A 228 -50.46 29.58 43.17
C THR A 228 -51.56 29.79 42.14
N ILE A 229 -52.35 28.74 41.86
CA ILE A 229 -53.48 28.80 40.93
C ILE A 229 -54.76 29.16 41.71
N ASP A 230 -55.41 30.27 41.33
CA ASP A 230 -56.71 30.67 41.87
C ASP A 230 -57.85 29.89 41.19
N MET A 231 -58.49 29.02 41.97
CA MET A 231 -59.57 28.14 41.51
C MET A 231 -60.96 28.81 41.52
N SER A 232 -61.08 30.07 41.95
CA SER A 232 -62.36 30.80 41.97
C SER A 232 -62.94 31.12 40.58
N LYS A 233 -62.14 30.97 39.51
CA LYS A 233 -62.52 31.33 38.13
C LYS A 233 -63.07 30.19 37.26
N ARG A 234 -63.22 28.97 37.79
CA ARG A 234 -63.87 27.87 37.06
C ARG A 234 -65.26 27.61 37.65
N ARG A 235 -66.30 28.24 37.09
CA ARG A 235 -67.69 27.84 37.34
C ARG A 235 -67.95 26.49 36.67
N THR A 236 -68.32 25.50 37.46
CA THR A 236 -68.93 24.25 36.99
C THR A 236 -70.43 24.43 36.91
N ASP A 237 -70.97 24.55 35.69
CA ASP A 237 -72.42 24.48 35.49
C ASP A 237 -72.87 22.99 35.51
N LYS A 238 -73.88 22.71 36.32
CA LYS A 238 -74.40 21.37 36.69
C LYS A 238 -74.51 20.39 35.52
N ILE A 239 -74.08 19.14 35.75
CA ILE A 239 -74.41 17.98 34.91
C ILE A 239 -75.69 17.33 35.47
N LYS A 240 -76.77 17.29 34.68
CA LYS A 240 -77.94 16.44 34.95
C LYS A 240 -77.63 15.02 34.48
N LEU A 241 -77.79 14.04 35.37
CA LEU A 241 -77.81 12.62 35.02
C LEU A 241 -79.28 12.24 34.72
N GLY A 242 -79.50 11.64 33.55
CA GLY A 242 -80.72 10.88 33.24
C GLY A 242 -80.55 9.42 33.65
#